data_AF-A0A7K1B0L9-F1
#
_entry.id   AF-A0A7K1B0L9-F1
#
_cell.length_a   1.000
_cell.length_b   1.000
_cell.length_c   1.000
_cell.angle_alpha   90.00
_cell.angle_beta   90.00
_cell.angle_gamma   90.00
#
_symmetry.space_group_name_H-M   'P 1'
#
loop_
_entity.id
_entity.type
_entity.pdbx_description
1 polymer ?
#
loop_
_entity_poly.entity_id
_entity_poly.type
_entity_poly.pdbx_seq_one_letter_code
_entity_poly.pdbx_strand_id
1 'polypeptide(L)'
;MSDSSPADLAIMFRSVPRRLREARGELADELIGPQLSSIGRRLTRAGELVRTTADPASIADAIESAPADTWGPELDELRTLAFDLARDLRAIAAANPDLDG
;
A
#
# COMPACT_ATOMS: atom_id res chain seq x y z
N MET A 1 -16.41 1.91 -5.20
CA MET A 1 -15.02 1.37 -5.16
C MET A 1 -14.22 2.07 -6.24
N SER A 2 -12.92 2.31 -6.04
CA SER A 2 -12.09 3.01 -7.03
C SER A 2 -11.89 2.12 -8.25
N ASP A 3 -12.06 2.67 -9.45
CA ASP A 3 -11.96 1.94 -10.73
C ASP A 3 -10.49 1.77 -11.18
N SER A 4 -9.56 1.71 -10.21
CA SER A 4 -8.13 1.65 -10.47
C SER A 4 -7.80 0.45 -11.34
N SER A 5 -7.05 0.71 -12.42
CA SER A 5 -6.52 -0.35 -13.26
C SER A 5 -5.40 -1.11 -12.52
N PRO A 6 -5.03 -2.33 -12.96
CA PRO A 6 -3.86 -3.02 -12.44
C PRO A 6 -2.58 -2.16 -12.51
N ALA A 7 -2.41 -1.37 -13.58
CA ALA A 7 -1.28 -0.46 -13.72
C ALA A 7 -1.28 0.64 -12.64
N ASP A 8 -2.44 1.23 -12.34
CA ASP A 8 -2.56 2.22 -11.25
C ASP A 8 -2.22 1.60 -9.89
N LEU A 9 -2.65 0.36 -9.65
CA LEU A 9 -2.33 -0.37 -8.43
C LEU A 9 -0.83 -0.63 -8.31
N ALA A 10 -0.17 -1.07 -9.38
CA ALA A 10 1.27 -1.28 -9.38
C ALA A 10 2.03 0.01 -9.04
N ILE A 11 1.68 1.14 -9.67
CA ILE A 11 2.25 2.46 -9.37
C ILE A 11 2.03 2.81 -7.88
N MET A 12 0.82 2.58 -7.36
CA MET A 12 0.50 2.81 -5.96
C MET A 12 1.38 1.98 -5.02
N PHE A 13 1.50 0.68 -5.24
CA PHE A 13 2.35 -0.20 -4.42
C PHE A 13 3.84 0.22 -4.49
N ARG A 14 4.38 0.51 -5.69
CA ARG A 14 5.77 1.04 -5.84
C ARG A 14 5.99 2.32 -5.03
N SER A 15 4.95 3.14 -4.87
CA SER A 15 5.06 4.41 -4.14
C SER A 15 5.05 4.25 -2.60
N VAL A 16 4.62 3.10 -2.07
CA VAL A 16 4.41 2.91 -0.61
C VAL A 16 5.68 3.18 0.21
N PRO A 17 6.87 2.63 -0.10
CA PRO A 17 8.06 2.87 0.72
C PRO A 17 8.45 4.35 0.82
N ARG A 18 8.36 5.08 -0.31
CA ARG A 18 8.63 6.51 -0.35
C ARG A 18 7.60 7.29 0.47
N ARG A 19 6.32 7.05 0.23
CA ARG A 19 5.22 7.74 0.91
C ARG A 19 5.20 7.46 2.41
N LEU A 20 5.57 6.25 2.83
CA LEU A 20 5.70 5.93 4.25
C LEU A 20 6.84 6.72 4.90
N ARG A 21 8.00 6.81 4.24
CA ARG A 21 9.12 7.63 4.71
C ARG A 21 8.74 9.10 4.84
N GLU A 22 8.07 9.65 3.82
CA GLU A 22 7.59 11.04 3.82
C GLU A 22 6.54 11.29 4.90
N ALA A 23 5.53 10.42 5.02
CA ALA A 23 4.47 10.56 6.01
C ALA A 23 5.01 10.45 7.44
N ARG A 24 5.93 9.51 7.67
CA ARG A 24 6.56 9.30 8.98
C ARG A 24 7.40 10.51 9.39
N GLY A 25 8.22 11.05 8.49
CA GLY A 25 9.24 12.04 8.86
C GLY A 25 10.10 11.56 10.03
N GLU A 26 10.20 12.38 11.07
CA GLU A 26 10.96 12.10 12.30
C GLU A 26 10.11 11.44 13.41
N LEU A 27 8.87 11.03 13.12
CA LEU A 27 8.02 10.38 14.11
C LEU A 27 8.66 9.09 14.65
N ALA A 28 8.56 8.93 15.97
CA ALA A 28 8.95 7.72 16.67
C ALA A 28 7.97 6.58 16.34
N ASP A 29 8.50 5.35 16.22
CA ASP A 29 7.70 4.19 15.82
C ASP A 29 6.62 3.84 16.84
N GLU A 30 6.77 4.19 18.13
CA GLU A 30 5.73 3.96 19.14
C GLU A 30 4.44 4.76 18.87
N LEU A 31 4.54 5.93 18.22
CA LEU A 31 3.40 6.80 17.92
C LEU A 31 2.57 6.29 16.74
N ILE A 32 3.18 5.51 15.84
CA ILE A 32 2.57 5.02 14.59
C ILE A 32 2.55 3.49 14.49
N GLY A 33 2.93 2.79 15.55
CA GLY A 33 3.02 1.32 15.60
C GLY A 33 1.74 0.59 15.16
N PRO A 34 0.53 1.03 15.55
CA PRO A 34 -0.71 0.43 15.06
C PRO A 34 -0.87 0.53 13.53
N GLN A 35 -0.54 1.69 12.94
CA GLN A 35 -0.61 1.93 11.50
C GLN A 35 0.46 1.14 10.76
N LEU A 36 1.71 1.10 11.27
CA LEU A 36 2.77 0.27 10.70
C LEU A 36 2.40 -1.22 10.68
N SER A 37 1.84 -1.72 11.78
CA SER A 37 1.35 -3.10 11.86
C SER A 37 0.24 -3.37 10.84
N SER A 38 -0.64 -2.40 10.64
CA SER A 38 -1.76 -2.52 9.70
C SER A 38 -1.28 -2.46 8.24
N ILE A 39 -0.32 -1.58 7.92
CA ILE A 39 0.36 -1.56 6.62
C ILE A 39 1.00 -2.91 6.33
N GLY A 40 1.76 -3.45 7.30
CA GLY A 40 2.41 -4.76 7.17
C GLY A 40 1.42 -5.88 6.85
N ARG A 41 0.30 -5.97 7.59
CA ARG A 41 -0.76 -6.97 7.31
C ARG A 41 -1.35 -6.84 5.92
N ARG A 42 -1.56 -5.61 5.44
CA ARG A 42 -2.11 -5.38 4.09
C ARG A 42 -1.13 -5.72 2.99
N LEU A 43 0.16 -5.43 3.18
CA LEU A 43 1.21 -5.84 2.25
C LEU A 43 1.35 -7.37 2.20
N THR A 44 1.29 -8.06 3.34
CA THR A 44 1.25 -9.53 3.37
C THR A 44 0.07 -10.05 2.58
N ARG A 45 -1.14 -9.52 2.81
CA ARG A 45 -2.34 -9.96 2.10
C ARG A 45 -2.26 -9.69 0.59
N ALA A 46 -1.77 -8.53 0.19
CA ALA A 46 -1.55 -8.21 -1.22
C ALA A 46 -0.53 -9.18 -1.85
N GLY A 47 0.56 -9.48 -1.15
CA GLY A 47 1.56 -10.47 -1.57
C GLY A 47 0.95 -11.87 -1.78
N GLU A 48 0.08 -12.32 -0.87
CA GLU A 48 -0.65 -13.59 -1.03
C GLU A 48 -1.52 -13.62 -2.29
N LEU A 49 -2.27 -12.54 -2.56
CA LEU A 49 -3.17 -12.45 -3.72
C LEU A 49 -2.41 -12.57 -5.06
N VAL A 50 -1.23 -11.97 -5.15
CA VAL A 50 -0.39 -12.00 -6.36
C VAL A 50 0.75 -13.02 -6.28
N ARG A 51 0.72 -13.90 -5.27
CA ARG A 51 1.66 -15.01 -5.03
C ARG A 51 3.13 -14.58 -4.99
N THR A 52 3.40 -13.48 -4.29
CA THR A 52 4.75 -12.94 -4.08
C THR A 52 4.98 -12.61 -2.60
N THR A 53 6.13 -12.00 -2.30
CA THR A 53 6.47 -11.54 -0.95
C THR A 53 5.65 -10.29 -0.55
N ALA A 54 5.69 -9.93 0.73
CA ALA A 54 5.06 -8.71 1.25
C ALA A 54 5.84 -7.41 0.89
N ASP A 55 6.76 -7.48 -0.07
CA ASP A 55 7.55 -6.34 -0.51
C ASP A 55 6.76 -5.51 -1.56
N PRO A 56 6.57 -4.19 -1.36
CA PRO A 56 5.76 -3.37 -2.27
C PRO A 56 6.25 -3.35 -3.73
N ALA A 57 7.56 -3.45 -3.98
CA ALA A 57 8.09 -3.51 -5.35
C ALA A 57 7.77 -4.86 -6.00
N SER A 58 7.98 -5.95 -5.25
CA SER A 58 7.66 -7.31 -5.69
C SER A 58 6.16 -7.49 -5.98
N ILE A 59 5.29 -6.87 -5.18
CA ILE A 59 3.83 -6.85 -5.42
C ILE A 59 3.52 -6.11 -6.72
N ALA A 60 4.10 -4.93 -6.93
CA ALA A 60 3.87 -4.16 -8.14
C ALA A 60 4.36 -4.86 -9.41
N ASP A 61 5.54 -5.48 -9.36
CA ASP A 61 6.08 -6.27 -10.47
C ASP A 61 5.17 -7.45 -10.81
N ALA A 62 4.65 -8.14 -9.78
CA ALA A 62 3.69 -9.24 -9.98
C ALA A 62 2.39 -8.74 -10.64
N ILE A 63 1.86 -7.59 -10.21
CA ILE A 63 0.66 -6.97 -10.82
C ILE A 63 0.91 -6.60 -12.29
N GLU A 64 2.04 -5.97 -12.62
CA GLU A 64 2.38 -5.57 -14.00
C GLU A 64 2.61 -6.78 -14.92
N SER A 65 3.12 -7.88 -14.38
CA SER A 65 3.38 -9.11 -15.14
C SER A 65 2.11 -9.90 -15.47
N ALA A 66 1.00 -9.64 -14.78
CA ALA A 66 -0.24 -10.38 -14.97
C ALA A 66 -1.05 -9.82 -16.15
N PRO A 67 -1.47 -10.67 -17.11
CA PRO A 67 -2.36 -10.25 -18.20
C PRO A 67 -3.69 -9.69 -17.68
N ALA A 68 -4.24 -8.67 -18.36
CA ALA A 68 -5.49 -8.02 -17.95
C ALA A 68 -6.66 -9.00 -17.77
N ASP A 69 -6.73 -10.04 -18.62
CA ASP A 69 -7.80 -11.05 -18.61
C ASP A 69 -7.66 -12.08 -17.48
N THR A 70 -6.56 -12.05 -16.72
CA THR A 70 -6.31 -12.98 -15.61
C THR A 70 -6.99 -12.54 -14.31
N TRP A 71 -7.32 -11.25 -14.19
CA TRP A 71 -7.83 -10.67 -12.95
C TRP A 71 -9.30 -11.05 -12.68
N GLY A 72 -9.51 -11.78 -11.59
CA GLY A 72 -10.81 -12.06 -10.99
C GLY A 72 -11.13 -11.17 -9.77
N PRO A 73 -11.88 -11.70 -8.78
CA PRO A 73 -12.24 -10.98 -7.56
C PRO A 73 -11.05 -10.43 -6.76
N GLU A 74 -9.86 -11.00 -6.92
CA GLU A 74 -8.63 -10.53 -6.29
C GLU A 74 -8.27 -9.09 -6.67
N LEU A 75 -8.68 -8.61 -7.85
CA LEU A 75 -8.46 -7.22 -8.26
C LEU A 75 -9.25 -6.23 -7.38
N ASP A 76 -10.49 -6.59 -7.03
CA ASP A 76 -11.32 -5.79 -6.13
C ASP A 76 -10.79 -5.78 -4.70
N GLU A 77 -10.22 -6.91 -4.26
CA GLU A 77 -9.53 -6.98 -2.98
C GLU A 77 -8.25 -6.11 -2.99
N LEU A 78 -7.43 -6.17 -4.05
CA LEU A 78 -6.26 -5.31 -4.21
C LEU A 78 -6.62 -3.82 -4.22
N ARG A 79 -7.73 -3.44 -4.88
CA ARG A 79 -8.26 -2.06 -4.85
C ARG A 79 -8.61 -1.63 -3.43
N THR A 80 -9.23 -2.50 -2.66
CA THR A 80 -9.59 -2.24 -1.26
C THR A 80 -8.34 -2.09 -0.40
N LEU A 81 -7.38 -3.00 -0.54
CA LEU A 81 -6.10 -2.94 0.17
C LEU A 81 -5.32 -1.67 -0.17
N ALA A 82 -5.27 -1.27 -1.44
CA ALA A 82 -4.60 -0.04 -1.87
C ALA A 82 -5.27 1.22 -1.30
N PHE A 83 -6.61 1.27 -1.26
CA PHE A 83 -7.34 2.35 -0.63
C PHE A 83 -7.04 2.46 0.88
N ASP A 84 -7.05 1.33 1.57
CA ASP A 84 -6.77 1.30 3.01
C ASP A 84 -5.30 1.60 3.33
N LEU A 85 -4.35 1.17 2.50
CA LEU A 85 -2.95 1.58 2.59
C LEU A 85 -2.82 3.09 2.45
N ALA A 86 -3.50 3.69 1.47
CA ALA A 86 -3.51 5.14 1.30
C ALA A 86 -4.16 5.87 2.49
N ARG A 87 -5.14 5.27 3.16
CA ARG A 87 -5.76 5.80 4.38
C ARG A 87 -4.78 5.77 5.56
N ASP A 88 -4.08 4.67 5.75
CA ASP A 88 -3.10 4.53 6.83
C ASP A 88 -1.92 5.50 6.65
N LEU A 89 -1.41 5.64 5.43
CA LEU A 89 -0.35 6.61 5.11
C LEU A 89 -0.79 8.05 5.43
N ARG A 90 -2.05 8.40 5.14
CA ARG A 90 -2.62 9.71 5.50
C ARG A 90 -2.77 9.87 7.01
N ALA A 91 -3.12 8.81 7.73
CA ALA A 91 -3.21 8.84 9.19
C ALA A 91 -1.84 9.02 9.85
N ILE A 92 -0.78 8.42 9.29
CA ILE A 92 0.60 8.63 9.73
C ILE A 92 1.01 10.09 9.47
N ALA A 93 0.74 10.61 8.27
CA ALA A 93 1.07 11.99 7.93
C ALA A 93 0.35 13.00 8.83
N ALA A 94 -0.94 12.77 9.14
CA ALA A 94 -1.71 13.63 10.05
C ALA A 94 -1.26 13.55 11.51
N ALA A 95 -0.51 12.51 11.89
CA ALA A 95 0.13 12.43 13.20
C ALA A 95 1.47 13.18 13.24
N ASN A 96 1.98 13.63 12.09
CA ASN A 96 3.26 14.31 11.97
C ASN A 96 3.06 15.83 11.98
N PRO A 97 3.41 16.53 13.07
CA PRO A 97 3.19 17.98 13.19
C PRO A 97 4.04 18.79 12.20
N ASP A 98 5.14 18.23 11.68
CA ASP A 98 6.04 18.91 10.75
C ASP A 98 5.47 18.99 9.32
N LEU A 99 4.39 18.27 9.02
CA LEU A 99 3.70 18.31 7.72
C LEU A 99 2.53 19.31 7.68
N ASP A 100 2.16 19.89 8.82
CA ASP A 100 1.08 20.89 8.95
C ASP A 100 1.59 22.35 8.96
N GLY A 101 2.90 22.57 8.73
CA GLY A 101 3.56 23.89 8.67
C GLY A 101 4.02 24.29 7.28
#